data_AF-A0AAN7YBM3-F1
#
_entry.id   AF-A0AAN7YBM3-F1
#
_cell.length_a   1.000
_cell.length_b   1.000
_cell.length_c   1.000
_cell.angle_alpha   90.00
_cell.angle_beta   90.00
_cell.angle_gamma   90.00
#
_symmetry.space_group_name_H-M   'P 1'
#
loop_
_entity.id
_entity.type
_entity.pdbx_description
1 polymer ?
#
loop_
_entity_poly.entity_id
_entity_poly.type
_entity_poly.pdbx_seq_one_letter_code
_entity_poly.pdbx_strand_id
1 'polypeptide(L)'
;MPMFCAVYNCSNRSTREKEKSFFRIPKVVVHKGEKCRKLTEQRRKKWISNLRLRSGGAESVYSRVCSDHFVRGVPSALGDVESVDWADGQARLRNN
;
A
#
# COMPACT_ATOMS: atom_id res chain seq x y z
N MET A 1 -11.39 15.31 1.59
CA MET A 1 -9.91 15.43 1.45
C MET A 1 -9.46 14.53 0.31
N PRO A 2 -8.74 15.04 -0.71
CA PRO A 2 -8.23 14.20 -1.80
C PRO A 2 -7.21 13.17 -1.30
N MET A 3 -7.34 11.92 -1.72
CA MET A 3 -6.32 10.89 -1.53
C MET A 3 -5.35 10.91 -2.70
N PHE A 4 -4.05 10.94 -2.38
CA PHE A 4 -2.96 10.83 -3.35
C PHE A 4 -2.28 9.48 -3.20
N CYS A 5 -1.91 8.86 -4.33
CA CYS A 5 -1.01 7.74 -4.28
C CYS A 5 0.33 8.20 -3.69
N ALA A 6 0.98 7.38 -2.87
CA ALA A 6 2.26 7.67 -2.24
C ALA A 6 3.43 6.98 -2.95
N VAL A 7 3.17 6.13 -3.93
CA VAL A 7 4.20 5.46 -4.73
C VAL A 7 4.96 6.49 -5.56
N TYR A 8 6.29 6.36 -5.60
CA TYR A 8 7.15 7.22 -6.41
C TYR A 8 6.73 7.17 -7.88
N ASN A 9 6.75 8.33 -8.55
CA ASN A 9 6.31 8.51 -9.94
C ASN A 9 4.83 8.13 -10.25
N CYS A 10 3.98 7.89 -9.24
CA CYS A 10 2.54 7.72 -9.45
C CYS A 10 1.81 9.05 -9.26
N SER A 11 0.98 9.48 -10.22
CA SER A 11 0.21 10.73 -10.15
C SER A 11 -1.28 10.53 -9.84
N ASN A 12 -1.71 9.27 -9.63
CA ASN A 12 -3.09 8.93 -9.36
C ASN A 12 -3.61 9.62 -8.09
N ARG A 13 -4.80 10.21 -8.19
CA ARG A 13 -5.52 10.87 -7.10
C ARG A 13 -7.02 10.62 -7.20
N SER A 14 -7.66 10.38 -6.06
CA SER A 14 -9.09 10.02 -5.98
C SER A 14 -10.07 11.00 -6.66
N THR A 15 -9.67 12.25 -6.85
CA THR A 15 -10.52 13.26 -7.51
C THR A 15 -10.51 13.15 -9.03
N ARG A 16 -9.44 12.60 -9.64
CA ARG A 16 -9.29 12.43 -11.10
C ARG A 16 -9.58 10.99 -11.50
N GLU A 17 -8.96 10.02 -10.84
CA GLU A 17 -9.16 8.60 -11.09
C GLU A 17 -10.24 8.02 -10.18
N LYS A 18 -11.51 8.29 -10.51
CA LYS A 18 -12.68 7.87 -9.71
C LYS A 18 -12.87 6.34 -9.64
N GLU A 19 -12.44 5.63 -10.68
CA GLU A 19 -12.53 4.16 -10.77
C GLU A 19 -11.45 3.43 -9.94
N LYS A 20 -10.44 4.15 -9.44
CA LYS A 20 -9.32 3.54 -8.71
C LYS A 20 -9.61 3.49 -7.22
N SER A 21 -9.30 2.35 -6.62
CA SER A 21 -9.31 2.20 -5.17
C SER A 21 -8.02 2.73 -4.56
N PHE A 22 -8.09 3.30 -3.35
CA PHE A 22 -6.95 3.89 -2.63
C PHE A 22 -6.80 3.27 -1.24
N PHE A 23 -5.80 2.41 -1.09
CA PHE A 23 -5.57 1.61 0.12
C PHE A 23 -4.65 2.31 1.11
N ARG A 24 -4.96 2.18 2.40
CA ARG A 24 -4.18 2.73 3.50
C ARG A 24 -2.86 1.96 3.62
N ILE A 25 -1.77 2.67 3.85
CA ILE A 25 -0.49 2.02 4.17
C ILE A 25 -0.66 1.27 5.50
N PRO A 26 -0.26 -0.02 5.60
CA PRO A 26 -0.44 -0.83 6.80
C PRO A 26 0.15 -0.17 8.04
N LYS A 27 -0.64 -0.11 9.11
CA LYS A 27 -0.17 0.32 10.43
C LYS A 27 0.29 -0.90 11.23
N VAL A 28 1.29 -0.71 12.08
CA VAL A 28 1.68 -1.72 13.07
C VAL A 28 0.62 -1.77 14.16
N VAL A 29 0.05 -2.95 14.40
CA VAL A 29 -0.98 -3.15 15.42
C VAL A 29 -0.35 -3.80 16.64
N VAL A 30 -0.19 -3.04 17.72
CA VAL A 30 0.50 -3.51 18.94
C VAL A 30 -0.43 -4.16 19.97
N HIS A 31 -1.74 -3.89 19.94
CA HIS A 31 -2.70 -4.30 20.97
C HIS A 31 -3.41 -5.64 20.70
N LYS A 32 -3.19 -6.29 19.54
CA LYS A 32 -3.86 -7.54 19.13
C LYS A 32 -3.00 -8.80 19.34
N GLY A 33 -2.04 -8.74 20.25
CA GLY A 33 -1.08 -9.81 20.53
C GLY A 33 0.12 -9.82 19.59
N GLU A 34 1.14 -10.61 19.98
CA GLU A 34 2.46 -10.59 19.35
C GLU A 34 2.44 -11.07 17.89
N LYS A 35 1.63 -12.09 17.58
CA LYS A 35 1.50 -12.62 16.22
C LYS A 35 0.98 -11.56 15.24
N CYS A 36 -0.06 -10.82 15.63
CA CYS A 36 -0.60 -9.72 14.83
C CYS A 36 0.41 -8.58 14.67
N ARG A 37 1.14 -8.25 15.74
CA ARG A 37 2.19 -7.23 15.71
C ARG A 37 3.26 -7.58 14.68
N LYS A 38 3.84 -8.79 14.77
CA LYS A 38 4.86 -9.29 13.84
C LYS A 38 4.37 -9.29 12.38
N LEU A 39 3.16 -9.77 12.13
CA LEU A 39 2.59 -9.78 10.77
C LEU A 39 2.40 -8.39 10.19
N THR A 40 1.86 -7.44 10.99
CA THR A 40 1.65 -6.07 10.52
C THR A 40 2.96 -5.30 10.33
N GLU A 41 3.96 -5.53 11.18
CA GLU A 41 5.32 -5.01 11.00
C GLU A 41 5.97 -5.52 9.72
N GLN A 42 5.94 -6.83 9.48
CA GLN A 42 6.48 -7.44 8.26
C GLN A 42 5.80 -6.90 7.01
N ARG A 43 4.46 -6.83 7.03
CA ARG A 43 3.68 -6.29 5.92
C ARG A 43 4.03 -4.84 5.64
N ARG A 44 4.10 -4.00 6.67
CA ARG A 44 4.48 -2.58 6.54
C ARG A 44 5.89 -2.44 5.98
N LYS A 45 6.87 -3.22 6.47
CA LYS A 45 8.25 -3.20 5.96
C LYS A 45 8.31 -3.59 4.48
N LYS A 46 7.63 -4.67 4.07
CA LYS A 46 7.59 -5.06 2.66
C LYS A 46 6.91 -4.01 1.78
N TRP A 47 5.81 -3.39 2.23
CA TRP A 47 5.18 -2.28 1.47
C TRP A 47 6.14 -1.11 1.24
N ILE A 48 6.86 -0.68 2.28
CA ILE A 48 7.83 0.41 2.18
C ILE A 48 8.97 0.05 1.21
N SER A 49 9.46 -1.20 1.28
CA SER A 49 10.53 -1.71 0.42
C SER A 49 10.11 -1.85 -1.04
N ASN A 50 8.97 -2.50 -1.31
CA ASN A 50 8.56 -2.90 -2.66
C ASN A 50 7.95 -1.72 -3.45
N LEU A 51 7.11 -0.92 -2.79
CA LEU A 51 6.34 0.12 -3.47
C LEU A 51 7.10 1.43 -3.66
N ARG A 52 8.34 1.54 -3.16
CA ARG A 52 9.18 2.77 -3.24
C ARG A 52 8.37 4.02 -2.93
N LEU A 53 7.83 4.11 -1.71
CA LEU A 53 6.99 5.24 -1.30
C LEU A 53 7.80 6.55 -1.32
N ARG A 54 7.16 7.67 -1.68
CA ARG A 54 7.72 9.02 -1.54
C ARG A 54 8.13 9.30 -0.09
N SER A 55 9.10 10.18 0.10
CA SER A 55 9.55 10.63 1.43
C SER A 55 8.36 11.08 2.29
N GLY A 56 8.27 10.56 3.52
CA GLY A 56 7.14 10.82 4.44
C GLY A 56 5.82 10.13 4.07
N GLY A 57 5.74 9.45 2.92
CA GLY A 57 4.54 8.75 2.46
C GLY A 57 4.11 7.64 3.41
N ALA A 58 5.06 6.90 3.99
CA ALA A 58 4.76 5.86 4.97
C ALA A 58 4.13 6.39 6.26
N GLU A 59 4.43 7.64 6.63
CA GLU A 59 4.10 8.25 7.92
C GLU A 59 2.81 9.08 7.86
N SER A 60 2.49 9.61 6.68
CA SER A 60 1.28 10.39 6.48
C SER A 60 0.01 9.54 6.54
N VAL A 61 -0.95 9.95 7.36
CA VAL A 61 -2.27 9.30 7.52
C VAL A 61 -3.13 9.40 6.25
N TYR A 62 -2.81 10.36 5.38
CA TYR A 62 -3.50 10.61 4.11
C TYR A 62 -2.86 9.89 2.92
N SER A 63 -1.64 9.38 3.09
CA SER A 63 -0.93 8.66 2.03
C SER A 63 -1.59 7.31 1.76
N ARG A 64 -1.87 7.05 0.48
CA ARG A 64 -2.52 5.84 0.00
C ARG A 64 -1.73 5.17 -1.11
N VAL A 65 -2.04 3.93 -1.41
CA VAL A 65 -1.53 3.22 -2.58
C VAL A 65 -2.73 2.91 -3.47
N CYS A 66 -2.69 3.28 -4.76
CA CYS A 66 -3.82 3.01 -5.65
C CYS A 66 -3.82 1.55 -6.12
N SER A 67 -4.97 1.09 -6.61
CA SER A 67 -5.19 -0.28 -7.10
C SER A 67 -4.19 -0.73 -8.16
N ASP A 68 -3.65 0.16 -8.99
CA ASP A 68 -2.66 -0.19 -10.03
C ASP A 68 -1.38 -0.85 -9.49
N HIS A 69 -1.09 -0.66 -8.19
CA HIS A 69 0.05 -1.29 -7.52
C HIS A 69 -0.36 -2.58 -6.81
N PHE A 70 -1.32 -3.31 -7.35
CA PHE A 70 -1.68 -4.66 -6.91
C PHE A 70 -2.07 -5.42 -8.18
N VAL A 71 -1.60 -6.66 -8.32
CA VAL A 71 -1.92 -7.55 -9.44
C VAL A 71 -3.42 -7.76 -9.55
N ARG A 72 -4.11 -7.99 -8.42
CA ARG A 72 -5.58 -8.11 -8.36
C ARG A 72 -6.30 -6.78 -8.13
N GLY A 73 -5.58 -5.65 -8.14
CA GLY A 73 -6.15 -4.34 -7.83
C GLY A 73 -6.47 -4.11 -6.35
N VAL A 74 -6.20 -5.08 -5.47
CA VAL A 74 -6.50 -5.03 -4.03
C VAL A 74 -5.40 -5.75 -3.24
N PRO A 75 -4.99 -5.23 -2.07
CA PRO A 75 -4.08 -5.92 -1.18
C PRO A 75 -4.72 -7.15 -0.54
N SER A 76 -4.00 -8.28 -0.50
CA SER A 76 -4.50 -9.53 0.12
C SER A 76 -4.79 -9.40 1.62
N ALA A 77 -5.49 -10.39 2.19
CA ALA A 77 -5.74 -10.46 3.62
C ALA A 77 -4.43 -10.51 4.44
N LEU A 78 -4.47 -10.07 5.71
CA LEU A 78 -3.27 -10.03 6.57
C LEU A 78 -2.61 -11.41 6.75
N GLY A 79 -3.39 -12.49 6.81
CA GLY A 79 -2.87 -13.85 6.96
C GLY A 79 -2.38 -14.50 5.67
N ASP A 80 -2.65 -13.89 4.51
CA ASP A 80 -2.35 -14.44 3.18
C ASP A 80 -0.94 -14.01 2.73
N VAL A 81 0.07 -14.38 3.53
CA VAL A 81 1.45 -13.86 3.43
C VAL A 81 2.20 -14.26 2.16
N GLU A 82 1.76 -15.34 1.53
CA GLU A 82 2.33 -15.90 0.29
C GLU A 82 1.72 -15.27 -0.97
N SER A 83 0.63 -14.50 -0.84
CA SER A 83 0.05 -13.80 -1.98
C SER A 83 1.00 -12.73 -2.50
N VAL A 84 1.10 -12.65 -3.83
CA VAL A 84 1.76 -11.55 -4.52
C VAL A 84 1.23 -10.19 -4.02
N ASP A 85 -0.09 -10.06 -3.89
CA ASP A 85 -0.74 -8.82 -3.42
C ASP A 85 -0.66 -8.59 -1.91
N TRP A 86 0.00 -9.47 -1.15
CA TRP A 86 0.17 -9.27 0.29
C TRP A 86 0.99 -8.01 0.57
N ALA A 87 2.08 -7.85 -0.18
CA ALA A 87 2.96 -6.70 -0.11
C ALA A 87 3.65 -6.35 -1.43
N ASP A 88 3.46 -7.13 -2.48
CA ASP A 88 4.02 -6.87 -3.79
C ASP A 88 2.95 -6.34 -4.73
N GLY A 89 2.92 -5.01 -4.79
CA GLY A 89 2.49 -4.36 -6.00
C GLY A 89 3.64 -4.36 -6.96
N GLN A 90 3.63 -5.21 -7.98
CA GLN A 90 4.56 -5.02 -9.08
C GLN A 90 4.46 -3.55 -9.49
N ALA A 91 5.54 -2.80 -9.25
CA ALA A 91 5.70 -1.46 -9.77
C ALA A 91 5.89 -1.58 -11.27
N ARG A 92 4.87 -2.10 -11.99
CA ARG A 92 4.75 -1.89 -13.41
C ARG A 92 4.61 -0.39 -13.53
N LEU A 93 5.73 0.23 -13.89
CA LEU A 93 5.83 1.55 -14.45
C LEU A 93 4.92 1.57 -15.69
N ARG A 94 3.59 1.62 -15.50
CA ARG A 94 2.68 2.08 -16.53
C ARG A 94 2.78 3.59 -16.52
N ASN A 95 3.93 4.05 -17.04
CA ASN A 95 4.06 5.38 -17.60
C ASN A 95 2.95 5.50 -18.65
N ASN A 96 2.05 6.45 -18.43
CA ASN A 96 1.30 7.08 -19.49
C ASN A 96 1.53 8.58 -19.33
#